data_AF-A0A1Y9TM27-F1
#
_entry.id   AF-A0A1Y9TM27-F1
#
_cell.length_a   1.000
_cell.length_b   1.000
_cell.length_c   1.000
_cell.angle_alpha   90.00
_cell.angle_beta   90.00
_cell.angle_gamma   90.00
#
_symmetry.space_group_name_H-M   'P 1'
#
loop_
_entity.id
_entity.type
_entity.pdbx_description
1 polymer ?
#
loop_
_entity_poly.entity_id
_entity_poly.type
_entity_poly.pdbx_seq_one_letter_code
_entity_poly.pdbx_strand_id
1 'polypeptide(L)' 'MNNLLKYLSTVPVVATIWMTFTAGLIIEINRFVSNVLYRCF' A
#
# COMPACT_ATOMS: atom_id res chain seq x y z
N MET A 1 7.98 5.03 25.67
CA MET A 1 8.08 4.76 24.22
C MET A 1 7.66 3.35 23.81
N ASN A 2 7.96 2.30 24.59
CA ASN A 2 7.77 0.90 24.16
C ASN A 2 6.31 0.47 23.89
N ASN A 3 5.32 0.99 24.63
CA ASN A 3 3.92 0.62 24.44
C ASN A 3 3.33 1.14 23.12
N LEU A 4 3.79 2.31 22.66
CA LEU A 4 3.37 2.88 21.37
C LEU A 4 3.85 2.02 20.20
N LEU A 5 5.13 1.63 20.22
CA LEU A 5 5.69 0.73 19.21
C LEU A 5 5.01 -0.64 19.25
N LYS A 6 4.70 -1.15 20.44
CA LYS A 6 3.98 -2.42 20.60
C LYS A 6 2.56 -2.37 20.04
N TYR A 7 1.87 -1.23 20.15
CA TYR A 7 0.58 -0.99 19.52
C TYR A 7 0.67 -0.90 17.99
N LEU A 8 1.66 -0.17 17.48
CA LEU A 8 1.90 -0.05 16.03
C LEU A 8 2.28 -1.39 15.38
N SER A 9 2.95 -2.28 16.13
CA SER A 9 3.32 -3.63 15.67
C SER A 9 2.20 -4.68 15.83
N THR A 10 0.97 -4.28 16.17
CA THR A 10 -0.16 -5.22 16.19
C THR A 10 -0.57 -5.59 14.77
N VAL A 11 -0.98 -6.86 14.58
CA VAL A 11 -1.42 -7.40 13.28
C VAL A 11 -2.39 -6.48 12.52
N PRO A 12 -3.49 -5.96 13.11
CA PRO A 12 -4.41 -5.09 12.38
C PRO A 12 -3.80 -3.73 11.99
N VAL A 13 -2.91 -3.18 12.82
CA VAL A 13 -2.30 -1.86 12.57
C VAL A 13 -1.24 -1.96 11.48
N VAL A 14 -0.37 -2.96 11.53
CA VAL A 14 0.60 -3.21 10.46
C VAL A 14 -0.11 -3.55 9.14
N ALA A 15 -1.17 -4.36 9.19
CA ALA A 15 -1.93 -4.74 8.00
C ALA A 15 -2.59 -3.53 7.33
N THR A 16 -3.18 -2.61 8.09
CA THR A 16 -3.80 -1.40 7.54
C THR A 16 -2.76 -0.44 6.95
N ILE A 17 -1.60 -0.28 7.59
CA ILE A 17 -0.48 0.50 7.04
C ILE A 17 0.01 -0.12 5.73
N TRP A 18 0.22 -1.44 5.72
CA TRP A 18 0.70 -2.15 4.54
C TRP A 18 -0.31 -2.12 3.39
N MET A 19 -1.59 -2.38 3.66
CA MET A 19 -2.63 -2.34 2.63
C MET A 19 -2.83 -0.94 2.07
N THR A 20 -2.77 0.11 2.89
CA THR A 20 -2.87 1.49 2.41
C THR A 20 -1.68 1.84 1.52
N PHE A 21 -0.47 1.43 1.90
CA PHE A 21 0.73 1.62 1.09
C PHE A 21 0.66 0.88 -0.23
N THR A 22 0.32 -0.41 -0.21
CA THR A 22 0.19 -1.24 -1.42
C THR A 22 -0.94 -0.73 -2.32
N ALA A 23 -2.10 -0.36 -1.76
CA ALA A 23 -3.20 0.20 -2.53
C ALA A 23 -2.84 1.53 -3.18
N GLY A 24 -2.22 2.46 -2.43
CA GLY A 24 -1.77 3.73 -2.97
C GLY A 24 -0.76 3.56 -4.11
N LEU A 25 0.18 2.61 -3.96
CA LEU A 25 1.13 2.28 -5.01
C LEU A 25 0.43 1.72 -6.27
N ILE A 26 -0.51 0.79 -6.11
CA ILE A 26 -1.26 0.21 -7.23
C ILE A 26 -2.10 1.28 -7.95
N ILE A 27 -2.73 2.19 -7.20
CA ILE A 27 -3.53 3.30 -7.75
C ILE A 27 -2.64 4.24 -8.57
N GLU A 28 -1.48 4.63 -8.05
CA GLU A 28 -0.55 5.48 -8.79
C GLU A 28 0.01 4.77 -10.04
N ILE A 29 0.37 3.49 -9.95
CA ILE A 29 0.77 2.69 -11.12
C ILE A 29 -0.33 2.68 -12.17
N ASN A 30 -1.59 2.44 -11.78
CA ASN A 30 -2.71 2.42 -12.71
C ASN A 30 -3.09 3.83 -13.21
N ARG A 31 -2.72 4.91 -12.50
CA ARG A 31 -2.88 6.29 -12.96
C ARG A 31 -1.85 6.67 -14.02
N PHE A 32 -0.58 6.29 -13.82
CA PHE A 32 0.50 6.57 -14.77
C PHE A 32 0.53 5.59 -15.96
N VAL A 33 0.15 4.34 -15.72
CA VAL A 33 0.09 3.26 -16.70
C VAL A 33 -1.35 2.78 -16.81
N SER A 34 -2.22 3.69 -17.29
CA SER A 34 -3.68 3.50 -17.41
C SER A 34 -4.11 2.35 -18.34
N ASN A 35 -3.17 1.81 -19.13
CA ASN A 35 -3.45 0.69 -20.03
C ASN A 35 -2.33 -0.37 -19.95
N VAL A 36 -2.40 -1.24 -18.93
CA VAL A 36 -1.45 -2.35 -18.77
C VAL A 36 -1.78 -3.53 -19.71
N LEU A 37 -3.04 -3.68 -20.12
CA LEU A 37 -3.51 -4.79 -20.98
C LEU A 37 -2.95 -4.72 -22.41
N TYR A 38 -2.83 -3.52 -22.97
CA TYR A 38 -2.18 -3.27 -24.25
C TYR A 38 -1.10 -2.22 -24.06
N ARG A 39 0.03 -2.61 -23.45
CA ARG A 39 1.27 -1.84 -23.59
C ARG A 39 1.77 -1.99 -25.03
N CYS A 40 1.05 -1.38 -25.97
CA CYS A 40 1.36 -1.30 -27.38
C CYS A 40 2.15 -0.01 -27.68
N PHE A 41 3.11 0.30 -26.80
CA PHE A 41 4.24 1.20 -26.97
C PHE A 41 5.25 0.95 -25.83
#